data_AF-A0A6I5N0M9-F1
#
_entry.id   AF-A0A6I5N0M9-F1
#
_cell.length_a   1.000
_cell.length_b   1.000
_cell.length_c   1.000
_cell.angle_alpha   90.00
_cell.angle_beta   90.00
_cell.angle_gamma   90.00
#
_symmetry.space_group_name_H-M   'P 1'
#
loop_
_entity.id
_entity.type
_entity.pdbx_description
1 polymer ?
#
loop_
_entity_poly.entity_id
_entity_poly.type
_entity_poly.pdbx_seq_one_letter_code
_entity_poly.pdbx_strand_id
1 'polypeptide(L)'
;MTEATERERGGDGTATAPTCDRIAAEFRQIRLERGYAQAVRSVFAEPLDHWLAAIGDNTDGGPAATTMTTATMRRLATAMKLALPIRDAIVVSMVADPAMWNRDLLLDVAAHPRGCAQVNTMRELLADAFAATDVAGRMPRCDRGVRLLDRIADTVMRPYVDEPYAVAAYVAWWRGEAEAWRYVWRSLVANRGNTLAPIVMQALICGVYPKNAEHADHGDPGAHHCRILRRDPNPGEHESVAVSVLDTGLEICMVGDPRAAMGVPGGRG
;
A
#
# COMPACT_ATOMS: atom_id res chain seq x y z
N MET A 1 -41.43 32.30 43.29
CA MET A 1 -40.41 31.68 44.16
C MET A 1 -40.55 30.18 44.00
N THR A 2 -39.80 29.56 43.09
CA THR A 2 -38.54 28.78 43.34
C THR A 2 -38.81 27.57 44.25
N GLU A 3 -38.58 26.31 43.90
CA GLU A 3 -37.58 25.70 43.01
C GLU A 3 -38.12 24.43 42.32
N ALA A 4 -37.68 24.27 41.07
CA ALA A 4 -37.86 23.08 40.26
C ALA A 4 -36.85 22.00 40.67
N THR A 5 -37.33 20.78 40.85
CA THR A 5 -36.53 19.56 40.83
C THR A 5 -36.07 19.30 39.39
N GLU A 6 -34.88 19.78 39.05
CA GLU A 6 -34.19 19.41 37.82
C GLU A 6 -33.79 17.93 37.89
N ARG A 7 -34.57 17.15 37.14
CA ARG A 7 -34.30 15.78 36.75
C ARG A 7 -32.90 15.67 36.12
N GLU A 8 -32.14 14.74 36.66
CA GLU A 8 -31.06 14.02 35.97
C GLU A 8 -31.52 13.59 34.57
N ARG A 9 -31.08 14.31 33.54
CA ARG A 9 -31.08 13.84 32.14
C ARG A 9 -29.96 14.53 31.39
N GLY A 10 -28.98 13.75 30.94
CA GLY A 10 -28.02 14.24 29.93
C GLY A 10 -26.63 13.62 29.93
N GLY A 11 -26.43 12.43 30.49
CA GLY A 11 -25.20 11.66 30.28
C GLY A 11 -25.29 10.81 29.01
N ASP A 12 -25.33 11.43 27.83
CA ASP A 12 -25.08 10.70 26.57
C ASP A 12 -23.57 10.48 26.45
N GLY A 13 -23.12 9.37 27.03
CA GLY A 13 -21.74 8.91 26.99
C GLY A 13 -21.36 8.56 25.56
N THR A 14 -20.89 9.54 24.79
CA THR A 14 -20.14 9.30 23.56
C THR A 14 -18.85 8.59 23.92
N ALA A 15 -18.88 7.25 23.92
CA ALA A 15 -17.70 6.42 24.13
C ALA A 15 -16.61 6.88 23.15
N THR A 16 -15.53 7.44 23.68
CA THR A 16 -14.42 7.94 22.86
C THR A 16 -13.88 6.81 21.98
N ALA A 17 -13.72 7.08 20.68
CA ALA A 17 -13.21 6.11 19.72
C ALA A 17 -11.89 5.47 20.22
N PRO A 18 -11.68 4.14 20.02
CA PRO A 18 -10.45 3.45 20.40
C PRO A 18 -9.20 4.23 20.03
N THR A 19 -8.19 4.22 20.90
CA THR A 19 -6.83 4.62 20.52
C THR A 19 -6.15 3.49 19.74
N CYS A 20 -5.20 3.84 18.86
CA CYS A 20 -4.43 2.85 18.10
C CYS A 20 -3.67 1.88 19.04
N ASP A 21 -3.10 2.37 20.14
CA ASP A 21 -2.39 1.52 21.11
C ASP A 21 -3.30 0.48 21.77
N ARG A 22 -4.55 0.86 22.07
CA ARG A 22 -5.54 -0.08 22.61
C ARG A 22 -5.88 -1.16 21.59
N ILE A 23 -6.10 -0.78 20.33
CA ILE A 23 -6.35 -1.73 19.23
C ILE A 23 -5.15 -2.68 19.07
N ALA A 24 -3.92 -2.17 19.14
CA ALA A 24 -2.72 -2.97 19.03
C ALA A 24 -2.54 -3.95 20.22
N ALA A 25 -2.90 -3.53 21.43
CA ALA A 25 -2.89 -4.41 22.60
C ALA A 25 -3.92 -5.55 22.44
N GLU A 26 -5.15 -5.22 22.02
CA GLU A 26 -6.21 -6.18 21.76
C GLU A 26 -5.79 -7.21 20.68
N PHE A 27 -5.20 -6.75 19.58
CA PHE A 27 -4.65 -7.63 18.55
C PHE A 27 -3.62 -8.61 19.10
N ARG A 28 -2.67 -8.14 19.92
CA ARG A 28 -1.65 -9.00 20.52
C ARG A 28 -2.27 -10.05 21.42
N GLN A 29 -3.25 -9.67 22.23
CA GLN A 29 -3.95 -10.59 23.12
C GLN A 29 -4.69 -11.67 22.32
N ILE A 30 -5.50 -11.29 21.33
CA ILE A 30 -6.24 -12.25 20.49
C ILE A 30 -5.28 -13.15 19.74
N ARG A 31 -4.15 -12.63 19.26
CA ARG A 31 -3.13 -13.43 18.57
C ARG A 31 -2.54 -14.52 19.47
N LEU A 32 -2.32 -14.20 20.75
CA LEU A 32 -1.82 -15.16 21.74
C LEU A 32 -2.87 -16.22 22.09
N GLU A 33 -4.12 -15.81 22.26
CA GLU A 33 -5.20 -16.70 22.72
C GLU A 33 -5.81 -17.56 21.61
N ARG A 34 -5.95 -16.99 20.41
CA ARG A 34 -6.77 -17.54 19.31
C ARG A 34 -6.02 -17.62 17.97
N GLY A 35 -4.75 -17.26 17.95
CA GLY A 35 -3.89 -17.31 16.78
C GLY A 35 -4.00 -16.10 15.85
N TYR A 36 -3.08 -16.05 14.88
CA TYR A 36 -2.91 -14.91 13.98
C TYR A 36 -4.14 -14.63 13.11
N ALA A 37 -4.74 -15.67 12.52
CA ALA A 37 -5.88 -15.49 11.62
C ALA A 37 -7.07 -14.82 12.32
N GLN A 38 -7.37 -15.24 13.56
CA GLN A 38 -8.45 -14.63 14.33
C GLN A 38 -8.13 -13.18 14.72
N ALA A 39 -6.86 -12.89 15.05
CA ALA A 39 -6.41 -11.53 15.37
C ALA A 39 -6.51 -10.59 14.16
N VAL A 40 -6.17 -11.06 12.95
CA VAL A 40 -6.38 -10.29 11.71
C VAL A 40 -7.86 -10.01 11.50
N ARG A 41 -8.71 -11.06 11.57
CA ARG A 41 -10.16 -10.90 11.37
C ARG A 41 -10.78 -9.93 12.36
N SER A 42 -10.34 -9.92 13.63
CA SER A 42 -10.89 -9.02 14.64
C SER A 42 -10.55 -7.54 14.41
N VAL A 43 -9.41 -7.22 13.77
CA VAL A 43 -9.02 -5.83 13.52
C VAL A 43 -9.31 -5.36 12.10
N PHE A 44 -9.50 -6.27 11.14
CA PHE A 44 -9.54 -5.92 9.73
C PHE A 44 -10.90 -6.16 9.04
N ALA A 45 -11.72 -7.11 9.51
CA ALA A 45 -12.95 -7.48 8.83
C ALA A 45 -13.90 -6.28 8.60
N GLU A 46 -14.29 -5.60 9.68
CA GLU A 46 -15.17 -4.43 9.62
C GLU A 46 -14.51 -3.23 8.90
N PRO A 47 -13.24 -2.85 9.19
CA PRO A 47 -12.59 -1.79 8.42
C PRO A 47 -12.44 -2.07 6.93
N LEU A 48 -12.30 -3.34 6.51
CA LEU A 48 -12.26 -3.73 5.11
C LEU A 48 -13.61 -3.46 4.42
N ASP A 49 -14.73 -3.76 5.08
CA ASP A 49 -16.06 -3.50 4.53
C ASP A 49 -16.26 -2.00 4.26
N HIS A 50 -15.89 -1.16 5.22
CA HIS A 50 -15.94 0.30 5.05
C HIS A 50 -14.96 0.83 4.02
N TRP A 51 -13.76 0.26 3.94
CA TRP A 51 -12.77 0.61 2.93
C TRP A 51 -13.30 0.33 1.52
N LEU A 52 -13.81 -0.88 1.28
CA LEU A 52 -14.33 -1.31 -0.02
C LEU A 52 -15.54 -0.49 -0.44
N ALA A 53 -16.46 -0.21 0.49
CA ALA A 53 -17.59 0.68 0.23
C ALA A 53 -17.12 2.11 -0.15
N ALA A 54 -16.06 2.62 0.48
CA ALA A 54 -15.56 3.97 0.22
C ALA A 54 -14.78 4.10 -1.09
N ILE A 55 -14.11 3.04 -1.55
CA ILE A 55 -13.35 3.04 -2.81
C ILE A 55 -14.15 2.50 -4.01
N GLY A 56 -15.29 1.85 -3.79
CA GLY A 56 -16.18 1.35 -4.84
C GLY A 56 -16.81 2.45 -5.69
N ASP A 57 -17.42 2.07 -6.81
CA ASP A 57 -18.14 3.00 -7.68
C ASP A 57 -19.47 3.38 -7.03
N ASN A 58 -19.63 4.67 -6.69
CA ASN A 58 -20.89 5.22 -6.18
C ASN A 58 -21.92 5.41 -7.31
N THR A 59 -22.07 4.42 -8.21
CA THR A 59 -22.93 4.53 -9.40
C THR A 59 -24.42 4.34 -9.11
N ASP A 60 -24.76 3.67 -7.99
CA ASP A 60 -26.14 3.21 -7.77
C ASP A 60 -27.03 4.20 -7.01
N GLY A 61 -26.63 5.46 -6.84
CA GLY A 61 -27.44 6.47 -6.13
C GLY A 61 -27.75 6.11 -4.67
N GLY A 62 -27.06 5.10 -4.12
CA GLY A 62 -27.11 4.73 -2.71
C GLY A 62 -26.57 5.86 -1.83
N PRO A 63 -26.91 5.86 -0.53
CA PRO A 63 -26.55 6.94 0.37
C PRO A 63 -25.04 7.23 0.27
N ALA A 64 -24.74 8.51 0.02
CA ALA A 64 -23.41 9.05 -0.21
C ALA A 64 -22.36 8.38 0.68
N ALA A 65 -21.30 7.85 0.06
CA ALA A 65 -20.03 7.44 0.66
C ALA A 65 -20.12 7.15 2.16
N THR A 66 -20.35 5.88 2.54
CA THR A 66 -20.30 5.46 3.96
C THR A 66 -19.01 6.01 4.56
N THR A 67 -19.14 7.09 5.32
CA THR A 67 -17.99 7.84 5.78
C THR A 67 -17.31 7.00 6.83
N MET A 68 -16.05 6.62 6.59
CA MET A 68 -15.29 5.89 7.60
C MET A 68 -15.25 6.71 8.89
N THR A 69 -15.70 6.12 9.99
CA THR A 69 -15.62 6.79 11.28
C THR A 69 -14.16 6.93 11.72
N THR A 70 -13.87 7.86 12.62
CA THR A 70 -12.56 7.97 13.28
C THR A 70 -12.10 6.64 13.89
N ALA A 71 -13.03 5.87 14.46
CA ALA A 71 -12.73 4.56 15.03
C ALA A 71 -12.28 3.57 13.93
N THR A 72 -13.01 3.51 12.82
CA THR A 72 -12.69 2.63 11.69
C THR A 72 -11.36 3.01 11.02
N MET A 73 -11.10 4.31 10.84
CA MET A 73 -9.82 4.81 10.30
C MET A 73 -8.63 4.44 11.21
N ARG A 74 -8.78 4.60 12.53
CA ARG A 74 -7.75 4.18 13.50
C ARG A 74 -7.52 2.67 13.48
N ARG A 75 -8.59 1.87 13.39
CA ARG A 75 -8.48 0.41 13.27
C ARG A 75 -7.72 0.03 12.00
N LEU A 76 -8.05 0.63 10.85
CA LEU A 76 -7.39 0.30 9.58
C LEU A 76 -5.89 0.68 9.59
N ALA A 77 -5.55 1.89 10.03
CA ALA A 77 -4.15 2.31 10.17
C ALA A 77 -3.35 1.39 11.11
N THR A 78 -3.95 1.05 12.25
CA THR A 78 -3.36 0.13 13.22
C THR A 78 -3.18 -1.26 12.63
N ALA A 79 -4.18 -1.76 11.91
CA ALA A 79 -4.14 -3.08 11.28
C ALA A 79 -3.02 -3.19 10.24
N MET A 80 -2.86 -2.20 9.35
CA MET A 80 -1.74 -2.14 8.40
C MET A 80 -0.39 -2.16 9.10
N LYS A 81 -0.26 -1.46 10.24
CA LYS A 81 0.96 -1.43 11.04
C LYS A 81 1.32 -2.77 11.67
N LEU A 82 0.31 -3.55 12.05
CA LEU A 82 0.50 -4.81 12.79
C LEU A 82 0.75 -6.00 11.86
N ALA A 83 0.30 -5.94 10.61
CA ALA A 83 0.35 -7.05 9.68
C ALA A 83 0.53 -6.57 8.23
N LEU A 84 1.70 -6.84 7.65
CA LEU A 84 1.99 -6.54 6.23
C LEU A 84 0.96 -7.13 5.24
N PRO A 85 0.40 -8.34 5.43
CA PRO A 85 -0.62 -8.86 4.52
C PRO A 85 -1.90 -8.00 4.45
N ILE A 86 -2.21 -7.24 5.50
CA ILE A 86 -3.33 -6.29 5.50
C ILE A 86 -3.02 -5.11 4.57
N ARG A 87 -1.80 -4.57 4.65
CA ARG A 87 -1.32 -3.53 3.74
C ARG A 87 -1.39 -4.00 2.28
N ASP A 88 -0.94 -5.22 2.02
CA ASP A 88 -0.92 -5.78 0.66
C ASP A 88 -2.35 -6.01 0.13
N ALA A 89 -3.29 -6.47 0.97
CA ALA A 89 -4.70 -6.57 0.61
C ALA A 89 -5.32 -5.21 0.25
N ILE A 90 -4.97 -4.15 0.99
CA ILE A 90 -5.40 -2.79 0.68
C ILE A 90 -4.83 -2.31 -0.66
N VAL A 91 -3.54 -2.54 -0.93
CA VAL A 91 -2.94 -2.23 -2.24
C VAL A 91 -3.68 -2.94 -3.37
N VAL A 92 -3.84 -4.26 -3.27
CA VAL A 92 -4.50 -5.08 -4.29
C VAL A 92 -5.93 -4.63 -4.55
N SER A 93 -6.68 -4.28 -3.50
CA SER A 93 -8.05 -3.78 -3.63
C SER A 93 -8.16 -2.52 -4.50
N MET A 94 -7.07 -1.78 -4.72
CA MET A 94 -7.03 -0.60 -5.60
C MET A 94 -6.49 -0.92 -6.99
N VAL A 95 -5.39 -1.67 -7.09
CA VAL A 95 -4.62 -1.79 -8.33
C VAL A 95 -4.97 -3.01 -9.18
N ALA A 96 -5.50 -4.08 -8.58
CA ALA A 96 -5.87 -5.30 -9.30
C ALA A 96 -7.26 -5.16 -9.95
N ASP A 97 -7.53 -5.99 -10.98
CA ASP A 97 -8.84 -6.09 -11.59
C ASP A 97 -9.93 -6.41 -10.54
N PRO A 98 -11.01 -5.61 -10.41
CA PRO A 98 -12.12 -5.88 -9.50
C PRO A 98 -12.79 -7.24 -9.71
N ALA A 99 -12.71 -7.83 -10.91
CA ALA A 99 -13.29 -9.14 -11.19
C ALA A 99 -12.55 -10.32 -10.54
N MET A 100 -11.28 -10.12 -10.13
CA MET A 100 -10.44 -11.19 -9.60
C MET A 100 -10.47 -11.33 -8.07
N TRP A 101 -11.03 -10.35 -7.38
CA TRP A 101 -11.07 -10.37 -5.92
C TRP A 101 -12.44 -10.02 -5.42
N ASN A 102 -12.73 -10.49 -4.22
CA ASN A 102 -13.87 -10.06 -3.43
C ASN A 102 -13.40 -9.82 -1.99
N ARG A 103 -14.30 -9.31 -1.18
CA ARG A 103 -14.04 -8.97 0.22
C ARG A 103 -13.48 -10.15 1.02
N ASP A 104 -14.03 -11.35 0.84
CA ASP A 104 -13.63 -12.52 1.62
C ASP A 104 -12.26 -13.05 1.19
N LEU A 105 -11.94 -13.00 -0.11
CA LEU A 105 -10.62 -13.33 -0.62
C LEU A 105 -9.55 -12.41 -0.03
N LEU A 106 -9.78 -11.09 -0.01
CA LEU A 106 -8.83 -10.13 0.56
C LEU A 106 -8.61 -10.37 2.06
N LEU A 107 -9.69 -10.64 2.80
CA LEU A 107 -9.58 -10.98 4.22
C LEU A 107 -8.83 -12.30 4.45
N ASP A 108 -9.06 -13.29 3.60
CA ASP A 108 -8.44 -14.60 3.73
C ASP A 108 -6.94 -14.57 3.43
N VAL A 109 -6.53 -13.85 2.38
CA VAL A 109 -5.11 -13.63 2.08
C VAL A 109 -4.41 -12.89 3.24
N ALA A 110 -5.08 -11.91 3.85
CA ALA A 110 -4.53 -11.21 5.01
C ALA A 110 -4.41 -12.12 6.25
N ALA A 111 -5.39 -13.01 6.47
CA ALA A 111 -5.46 -13.90 7.62
C ALA A 111 -4.55 -15.13 7.51
N HIS A 112 -4.25 -15.59 6.28
CA HIS A 112 -3.48 -16.81 6.01
C HIS A 112 -2.29 -16.57 5.06
N PRO A 113 -1.35 -15.66 5.40
CA PRO A 113 -0.31 -15.18 4.48
C PRO A 113 0.76 -16.21 4.10
N ARG A 114 0.75 -17.40 4.71
CA ARG A 114 1.70 -18.49 4.44
C ARG A 114 1.05 -19.71 3.80
N GLY A 115 -0.26 -19.67 3.54
CA GLY A 115 -0.91 -20.74 2.80
C GLY A 115 -0.51 -20.68 1.34
N CYS A 116 -0.14 -21.81 0.74
CA CYS A 116 0.31 -21.86 -0.66
C CYS A 116 -0.74 -21.27 -1.61
N ALA A 117 -2.03 -21.53 -1.35
CA ALA A 117 -3.13 -20.96 -2.12
C ALA A 117 -3.13 -19.43 -2.04
N GLN A 118 -3.06 -18.86 -0.84
CA GLN A 118 -3.08 -17.40 -0.62
C GLN A 118 -1.85 -16.70 -1.21
N VAL A 119 -0.68 -17.34 -1.14
CA VAL A 119 0.54 -16.85 -1.80
C VAL A 119 0.36 -16.80 -3.31
N ASN A 120 -0.16 -17.87 -3.92
CA ASN A 120 -0.40 -17.91 -5.36
C ASN A 120 -1.45 -16.86 -5.78
N THR A 121 -2.56 -16.75 -5.05
CA THR A 121 -3.58 -15.72 -5.27
C THR A 121 -3.00 -14.31 -5.22
N MET A 122 -2.21 -13.98 -4.19
CA MET A 122 -1.57 -12.65 -4.09
C MET A 122 -0.60 -12.40 -5.26
N ARG A 123 0.16 -13.41 -5.68
CA ARG A 123 1.07 -13.30 -6.84
C ARG A 123 0.30 -13.04 -8.13
N GLU A 124 -0.81 -13.73 -8.36
CA GLU A 124 -1.67 -13.56 -9.54
C GLU A 124 -2.28 -12.15 -9.58
N LEU A 125 -2.82 -11.68 -8.45
CA LEU A 125 -3.42 -10.35 -8.34
C LEU A 125 -2.41 -9.22 -8.63
N LEU A 126 -1.18 -9.35 -8.11
CA LEU A 126 -0.12 -8.37 -8.39
C LEU A 126 0.41 -8.48 -9.82
N ALA A 127 0.54 -9.69 -10.37
CA ALA A 127 0.99 -9.89 -11.73
C ALA A 127 0.02 -9.24 -12.74
N ASP A 128 -1.28 -9.40 -12.56
CA ASP A 128 -2.29 -8.66 -13.33
C ASP A 128 -2.12 -7.15 -13.18
N ALA A 129 -2.01 -6.65 -11.95
CA ALA A 129 -1.87 -5.21 -11.71
C ALA A 129 -0.67 -4.60 -12.44
N PHE A 130 0.43 -5.35 -12.60
CA PHE A 130 1.61 -4.92 -13.34
C PHE A 130 1.52 -5.12 -14.86
N ALA A 131 0.74 -6.11 -15.32
CA ALA A 131 0.57 -6.43 -16.73
C ALA A 131 -0.57 -5.68 -17.41
N ALA A 132 -1.49 -5.07 -16.63
CA ALA A 132 -2.65 -4.37 -17.15
C ALA A 132 -2.25 -3.25 -18.11
N THR A 133 -2.79 -3.25 -19.33
CA THR A 133 -2.60 -2.16 -20.30
C THR A 133 -3.80 -1.20 -20.30
N ASP A 134 -4.98 -1.66 -19.88
CA ASP A 134 -6.15 -0.83 -19.64
C ASP A 134 -6.38 -0.66 -18.14
N VAL A 135 -5.92 0.48 -17.61
CA VAL A 135 -6.08 0.85 -16.20
C VAL A 135 -7.10 1.97 -15.99
N ALA A 136 -7.76 2.44 -17.06
CA ALA A 136 -8.68 3.57 -16.97
C ALA A 136 -9.84 3.29 -16.00
N GLY A 137 -10.40 2.07 -16.04
CA GLY A 137 -11.43 1.64 -15.10
C GLY A 137 -10.96 1.51 -13.64
N ARG A 138 -9.63 1.50 -13.39
CA ARG A 138 -9.03 1.37 -12.05
C ARG A 138 -8.70 2.74 -11.43
N MET A 139 -8.52 3.78 -12.25
CA MET A 139 -8.11 5.13 -11.79
C MET A 139 -9.06 5.76 -10.77
N PRO A 140 -10.39 5.79 -10.96
CA PRO A 140 -11.30 6.41 -9.99
C PRO A 140 -11.23 5.78 -8.59
N ARG A 141 -11.07 4.46 -8.55
CA ARG A 141 -10.91 3.68 -7.32
C ARG A 141 -9.57 3.99 -6.63
N CYS A 142 -8.48 4.06 -7.39
CA CYS A 142 -7.17 4.45 -6.86
C CYS A 142 -7.21 5.88 -6.29
N ASP A 143 -7.84 6.82 -6.99
CA ASP A 143 -8.02 8.20 -6.52
C ASP A 143 -8.79 8.30 -5.20
N ARG A 144 -9.90 7.57 -5.09
CA ARG A 144 -10.67 7.51 -3.85
C ARG A 144 -9.84 6.88 -2.72
N GLY A 145 -9.11 5.82 -3.03
CA GLY A 145 -8.22 5.13 -2.09
C GLY A 145 -7.11 6.02 -1.55
N VAL A 146 -6.38 6.72 -2.42
CA VAL A 146 -5.30 7.67 -2.03
C VAL A 146 -5.85 8.80 -1.16
N ARG A 147 -6.97 9.43 -1.55
CA ARG A 147 -7.62 10.46 -0.71
C ARG A 147 -8.06 9.93 0.65
N LEU A 148 -8.51 8.68 0.70
CA LEU A 148 -8.92 8.06 1.96
C LEU A 148 -7.72 7.73 2.84
N LEU A 149 -6.60 7.27 2.26
CA LEU A 149 -5.34 7.05 2.99
C LEU A 149 -4.79 8.34 3.59
N ASP A 150 -4.87 9.46 2.88
CA ASP A 150 -4.53 10.79 3.43
C ASP A 150 -5.39 11.13 4.65
N ARG A 151 -6.73 10.97 4.56
CA ARG A 151 -7.62 11.20 5.70
C ARG A 151 -7.33 10.27 6.88
N ILE A 152 -7.01 9.01 6.62
CA ILE A 152 -6.60 8.05 7.64
C ILE A 152 -5.31 8.52 8.31
N ALA A 153 -4.32 8.99 7.53
CA ALA A 153 -3.07 9.51 8.04
C ALA A 153 -3.27 10.75 8.92
N ASP A 154 -4.13 11.69 8.50
CA ASP A 154 -4.50 12.89 9.27
C ASP A 154 -5.24 12.56 10.57
N THR A 155 -5.87 11.37 10.65
CA THR A 155 -6.64 10.91 11.82
C THR A 155 -5.78 10.26 12.89
N VAL A 156 -4.61 9.72 12.53
CA VAL A 156 -3.75 8.95 13.43
C VAL A 156 -2.46 9.68 13.77
N MET A 157 -1.84 9.29 14.87
CA MET A 157 -0.53 9.78 15.28
C MET A 157 0.55 8.73 15.03
N ARG A 158 1.83 9.15 15.11
CA ARG A 158 2.95 8.21 15.13
C ARG A 158 2.75 7.22 16.30
N PRO A 159 3.11 5.92 16.12
CA PRO A 159 3.80 5.33 14.97
C PRO A 159 2.89 4.76 13.87
N TYR A 160 1.61 5.14 13.79
CA TYR A 160 0.63 4.49 12.91
C TYR A 160 0.40 5.19 11.56
N VAL A 161 1.06 6.34 11.37
CA VAL A 161 0.88 7.21 10.20
C VAL A 161 1.72 6.77 8.98
N ASP A 162 2.75 5.94 9.17
CA ASP A 162 3.70 5.60 8.12
C ASP A 162 3.14 4.65 7.06
N GLU A 163 2.35 3.65 7.47
CA GLU A 163 1.78 2.68 6.54
C GLU A 163 0.75 3.29 5.58
N PRO A 164 -0.22 4.14 6.02
CA PRO A 164 -1.09 4.83 5.07
C PRO A 164 -0.33 5.61 3.99
N TYR A 165 0.74 6.32 4.37
CA TYR A 165 1.59 7.02 3.41
C TYR A 165 2.37 6.07 2.51
N ALA A 166 2.88 4.94 3.03
CA ALA A 166 3.58 3.97 2.20
C ALA A 166 2.67 3.35 1.13
N VAL A 167 1.42 3.05 1.48
CA VAL A 167 0.41 2.54 0.54
C VAL A 167 0.04 3.62 -0.49
N ALA A 168 -0.17 4.87 -0.05
CA ALA A 168 -0.45 5.97 -0.97
C ALA A 168 0.71 6.22 -1.94
N ALA A 169 1.96 6.12 -1.46
CA ALA A 169 3.16 6.21 -2.28
C ALA A 169 3.19 5.14 -3.37
N TYR A 170 2.91 3.89 -3.00
CA TYR A 170 2.89 2.77 -3.94
C TYR A 170 1.84 2.97 -5.02
N VAL A 171 0.62 3.36 -4.65
CA VAL A 171 -0.47 3.57 -5.63
C VAL A 171 -0.17 4.77 -6.53
N ALA A 172 0.32 5.88 -5.98
CA ALA A 172 0.76 7.03 -6.77
C ALA A 172 1.88 6.65 -7.76
N TRP A 173 2.87 5.86 -7.32
CA TRP A 173 3.92 5.33 -8.18
C TRP A 173 3.37 4.41 -9.27
N TRP A 174 2.43 3.52 -8.92
CA TRP A 174 1.80 2.61 -9.87
C TRP A 174 1.00 3.34 -10.96
N ARG A 175 0.49 4.53 -10.65
CA ARG A 175 -0.19 5.43 -11.58
C ARG A 175 0.76 6.34 -12.37
N GLY A 176 2.06 6.31 -12.06
CA GLY A 176 3.05 7.21 -12.66
C GLY A 176 2.97 8.65 -12.15
N GLU A 177 2.44 8.90 -10.95
CA GLU A 177 2.26 10.25 -10.41
C GLU A 177 3.51 10.77 -9.68
N ALA A 178 3.90 12.01 -9.95
CA ALA A 178 5.04 12.67 -9.28
C ALA A 178 4.83 12.79 -7.75
N GLU A 179 3.57 12.87 -7.31
CA GLU A 179 3.17 12.92 -5.89
C GLU A 179 3.63 11.69 -5.08
N ALA A 180 4.01 10.59 -5.73
CA ALA A 180 4.58 9.43 -5.06
C ALA A 180 5.77 9.80 -4.15
N TRP A 181 6.63 10.73 -4.60
CA TRP A 181 7.75 11.24 -3.81
C TRP A 181 7.32 11.85 -2.48
N ARG A 182 6.24 12.64 -2.48
CA ARG A 182 5.72 13.30 -1.27
C ARG A 182 5.32 12.26 -0.22
N TYR A 183 4.65 11.19 -0.64
CA TYR A 183 4.22 10.12 0.25
C TYR A 183 5.38 9.25 0.76
N VAL A 184 6.36 8.93 -0.10
CA VAL A 184 7.59 8.24 0.30
C VAL A 184 8.26 8.99 1.46
N TRP A 185 8.49 10.29 1.29
CA TRP A 185 9.13 11.11 2.32
C TRP A 185 8.33 11.16 3.62
N ARG A 186 7.00 11.38 3.54
CA ARG A 186 6.13 11.40 4.72
C ARG A 186 6.17 10.07 5.48
N SER A 187 6.17 8.95 4.77
CA SER A 187 6.26 7.61 5.39
C SER A 187 7.62 7.41 6.08
N LEU A 188 8.74 7.72 5.40
CA LEU A 188 10.08 7.51 5.94
C LEU A 188 10.43 8.45 7.11
N VAL A 189 9.95 9.69 7.08
CA VAL A 189 10.07 10.63 8.21
C VAL A 189 9.27 10.10 9.41
N ALA A 190 8.08 9.56 9.17
CA ALA A 190 7.29 8.95 10.23
C ALA A 190 7.94 7.69 10.80
N ASN A 191 8.50 6.82 9.96
CA ASN A 191 9.18 5.60 10.35
C ASN A 191 10.21 5.14 9.31
N ARG A 192 11.50 5.26 9.63
CA ARG A 192 12.59 4.77 8.75
C ARG A 192 12.60 3.25 8.56
N GLY A 193 11.93 2.50 9.43
CA GLY A 193 11.78 1.05 9.33
C GLY A 193 10.59 0.59 8.49
N ASN A 194 9.87 1.49 7.79
CA ASN A 194 8.83 1.08 6.85
C ASN A 194 9.45 0.27 5.71
N THR A 195 8.81 -0.83 5.28
CA THR A 195 9.38 -1.72 4.26
C THR A 195 8.95 -1.37 2.84
N LEU A 196 7.80 -0.73 2.65
CA LEU A 196 7.26 -0.42 1.33
C LEU A 196 7.79 0.91 0.79
N ALA A 197 7.89 1.93 1.63
CA ALA A 197 8.37 3.25 1.21
C ALA A 197 9.79 3.24 0.60
N PRO A 198 10.78 2.50 1.15
CA PRO A 198 12.10 2.38 0.51
C PRO A 198 12.06 1.68 -0.85
N ILE A 199 11.18 0.69 -1.03
CA ILE A 199 11.01 -0.01 -2.32
C ILE A 199 10.50 0.98 -3.37
N VAL A 200 9.47 1.75 -3.04
CA VAL A 200 8.92 2.79 -3.93
C VAL A 200 9.96 3.88 -4.19
N MET A 201 10.69 4.32 -3.17
CA MET A 201 11.78 5.29 -3.31
C MET A 201 12.83 4.80 -4.32
N GLN A 202 13.26 3.55 -4.20
CA GLN A 202 14.25 2.98 -5.10
C GLN A 202 13.74 2.90 -6.54
N ALA A 203 12.47 2.50 -6.73
CA ALA A 203 11.84 2.48 -8.05
C ALA A 203 11.83 3.88 -8.69
N LEU A 204 11.47 4.92 -7.91
CA LEU A 204 11.48 6.31 -8.37
C LEU A 204 12.89 6.81 -8.73
N ILE A 205 13.91 6.50 -7.92
CA ILE A 205 15.32 6.87 -8.22
C ILE A 205 15.79 6.22 -9.52
N CYS A 206 15.43 4.96 -9.74
CA CYS A 206 15.82 4.21 -10.93
C CYS A 206 14.96 4.52 -12.16
N GLY A 207 13.91 5.34 -12.03
CA GLY A 207 12.97 5.59 -13.13
C GLY A 207 12.21 4.33 -13.56
N VAL A 208 11.98 3.38 -12.65
CA VAL A 208 11.26 2.13 -12.92
C VAL A 208 9.78 2.35 -12.62
N TYR A 209 8.93 2.10 -13.61
CA TYR A 209 7.48 2.20 -13.50
C TYR A 209 6.81 0.96 -14.08
N PRO A 210 5.60 0.61 -13.62
CA PRO A 210 4.85 -0.48 -14.21
C PRO A 210 4.35 -0.12 -15.61
N LYS A 211 4.08 -1.13 -16.45
CA LYS A 211 3.78 -0.94 -17.89
C LYS A 211 2.60 -0.01 -18.16
N ASN A 212 1.63 0.02 -17.24
CA ASN A 212 0.43 0.84 -17.31
C ASN A 212 0.68 2.33 -17.07
N ALA A 213 1.82 2.70 -16.49
CA ALA A 213 2.25 4.08 -16.41
C ALA A 213 2.83 4.48 -17.78
N GLU A 214 1.99 4.50 -18.81
CA GLU A 214 2.38 5.06 -20.11
C GLU A 214 2.79 6.51 -19.86
N HIS A 215 4.09 6.78 -20.07
CA HIS A 215 4.73 8.09 -20.24
C HIS A 215 3.78 9.25 -19.92
N ALA A 216 3.51 9.46 -18.63
CA ALA A 216 3.24 10.81 -18.21
C ALA A 216 4.47 11.57 -18.71
N ASP A 217 4.26 12.40 -19.72
CA ASP A 217 5.20 13.38 -20.25
C ASP A 217 5.49 14.35 -19.11
N HIS A 218 6.15 13.83 -18.08
CA HIS A 218 6.75 14.58 -17.03
C HIS A 218 7.89 15.24 -17.77
N GLY A 219 7.62 16.46 -18.25
CA GLY A 219 8.66 17.40 -18.60
C GLY A 219 9.75 17.25 -17.55
N ASP A 220 10.85 16.69 -18.02
CA ASP A 220 11.87 15.99 -17.25
C ASP A 220 12.05 16.53 -15.81
N PRO A 221 11.48 15.88 -14.77
CA PRO A 221 11.78 16.22 -13.38
C PRO A 221 13.15 15.66 -12.97
N GLY A 222 13.72 14.77 -13.79
CA GLY A 222 15.01 14.11 -13.61
C GLY A 222 16.19 14.86 -14.26
N ALA A 223 15.94 15.84 -15.13
CA ALA A 223 16.95 16.60 -15.88
C ALA A 223 17.92 17.31 -14.95
N HIS A 224 17.46 17.59 -13.73
CA HIS A 224 18.22 18.36 -12.77
C HIS A 224 18.75 17.55 -11.59
N HIS A 225 18.42 16.26 -11.43
CA HIS A 225 18.89 15.48 -10.27
C HIS A 225 19.41 14.06 -10.55
N CYS A 226 19.44 13.58 -11.81
CA CYS A 226 20.14 12.33 -12.15
C CYS A 226 21.39 12.60 -13.01
N ARG A 227 22.49 12.99 -12.36
CA ARG A 227 23.84 13.05 -12.97
C ARG A 227 24.89 12.25 -12.21
N ILE A 228 24.48 11.14 -11.60
CA ILE A 228 25.32 10.21 -10.83
C ILE A 228 24.78 8.81 -11.20
N LEU A 229 25.37 7.91 -11.99
CA LEU A 229 26.71 7.70 -12.53
C LEU A 229 26.56 7.11 -13.96
N ARG A 230 26.82 7.90 -15.00
CA ARG A 230 27.52 7.34 -16.18
C ARG A 230 28.99 7.63 -15.95
N ARG A 231 29.67 6.74 -15.23
CA ARG A 231 31.13 6.70 -15.28
C ARG A 231 31.45 6.14 -16.67
N ASP A 232 32.07 6.95 -17.53
CA ASP A 232 32.69 6.44 -18.74
C ASP A 232 33.56 5.23 -18.37
N PRO A 233 33.51 4.13 -19.13
CA PRO A 233 34.29 2.95 -18.81
C PRO A 233 35.77 3.27 -19.06
N ASN A 234 36.48 3.70 -18.02
CA ASN A 234 37.93 3.72 -18.03
C ASN A 234 38.40 2.27 -17.81
N PRO A 235 39.12 1.65 -18.75
CA PRO A 235 39.58 0.28 -18.60
C PRO A 235 40.74 0.26 -17.62
N GLY A 236 40.50 -0.02 -16.33
CA GLY A 236 41.61 -0.15 -15.39
C GLY A 236 41.34 -0.32 -13.91
N GLU A 237 40.13 -0.13 -13.39
CA GLU A 237 39.93 -0.18 -11.92
C GLU A 237 38.80 -1.14 -11.53
N HIS A 238 39.20 -2.32 -11.07
CA HIS A 238 38.36 -3.20 -10.28
C HIS A 238 38.20 -2.59 -8.88
N GLU A 239 37.04 -2.00 -8.58
CA GLU A 239 36.61 -1.92 -7.18
C GLU A 239 35.09 -2.05 -7.06
N SER A 240 34.70 -3.09 -6.34
CA SER A 240 33.34 -3.54 -6.09
C SER A 240 32.65 -2.60 -5.10
N VAL A 241 31.50 -2.03 -5.47
CA VAL A 241 30.56 -1.43 -4.51
C VAL A 241 29.17 -1.99 -4.78
N ALA A 242 28.91 -3.17 -4.23
CA ALA A 242 27.57 -3.71 -4.07
C ALA A 242 26.98 -3.19 -2.75
N VAL A 243 25.95 -2.33 -2.83
CA VAL A 243 25.13 -2.00 -1.65
C VAL A 243 24.05 -3.07 -1.53
N SER A 244 24.35 -4.06 -0.70
CA SER A 244 23.46 -5.16 -0.32
C SER A 244 22.34 -4.67 0.60
N VAL A 245 21.10 -4.64 0.11
CA VAL A 245 19.90 -4.73 0.96
C VAL A 245 18.88 -5.64 0.27
N LEU A 246 19.14 -6.95 0.30
CA LEU A 246 18.14 -7.98 0.00
C LEU A 246 18.33 -9.13 1.00
N ASP A 247 17.60 -9.06 2.11
CA ASP A 247 17.29 -10.24 2.93
C ASP A 247 15.77 -10.35 3.18
N THR A 248 15.00 -9.94 2.18
CA THR A 248 13.57 -10.24 2.08
C THR A 248 13.34 -10.87 0.73
N GLY A 249 13.32 -12.21 0.70
CA GLY A 249 13.22 -13.06 -0.50
C GLY A 249 11.97 -12.84 -1.36
N LEU A 250 11.90 -11.68 -2.02
CA LEU A 250 11.16 -11.48 -3.26
C LEU A 250 12.22 -11.34 -4.36
N GLU A 251 12.52 -12.45 -5.03
CA GLU A 251 13.08 -12.39 -6.38
C GLU A 251 12.05 -11.68 -7.26
N ILE A 252 12.32 -10.41 -7.58
CA ILE A 252 11.64 -9.71 -8.66
C ILE A 252 12.16 -10.36 -9.95
N CYS A 253 11.39 -11.32 -10.48
CA CYS A 253 11.66 -11.89 -11.80
C CYS A 253 11.57 -10.78 -12.85
N MET A 254 12.71 -10.21 -13.20
CA MET A 254 12.92 -9.41 -14.40
C MET A 254 12.72 -10.34 -15.60
N VAL A 255 11.51 -10.34 -16.19
CA VAL A 255 11.29 -11.02 -17.47
C VAL A 255 11.98 -10.20 -18.56
N GLY A 256 13.17 -10.62 -18.93
CA GLY A 256 13.93 -10.19 -20.10
C GLY A 256 14.94 -11.26 -20.47
N ASP A 257 14.73 -11.92 -21.60
CA ASP A 257 15.55 -13.03 -22.10
C ASP A 257 17.03 -12.61 -22.27
N PRO A 258 17.99 -13.21 -21.54
CA PRO A 258 19.41 -12.84 -21.62
C PRO A 258 20.11 -13.32 -22.90
N ARG A 259 19.41 -13.93 -23.87
CA ARG A 259 20.01 -14.45 -25.11
C ARG A 259 19.82 -13.59 -26.36
N ALA A 260 19.08 -12.48 -26.29
CA ALA A 260 18.86 -11.63 -27.46
C ALA A 260 19.99 -10.62 -27.77
N ALA A 261 21.07 -10.58 -26.97
CA ALA A 261 22.13 -9.56 -27.09
C ALA A 261 23.52 -10.09 -27.53
N MET A 262 23.61 -11.30 -28.10
CA MET A 262 24.85 -11.75 -28.76
C MET A 262 24.61 -11.93 -30.26
N GLY A 263 24.52 -10.78 -30.97
CA GLY A 263 24.89 -10.72 -32.37
C GLY A 263 26.38 -10.98 -32.50
N VAL A 264 26.76 -12.20 -32.86
CA VAL A 264 28.14 -12.54 -33.25
C VAL A 264 28.29 -12.24 -34.74
N PRO A 265 29.18 -11.31 -35.15
CA PRO A 265 29.52 -11.13 -36.56
C PRO A 265 30.49 -12.22 -37.03
N GLY A 266 30.35 -12.64 -38.29
CA GLY A 266 30.96 -13.85 -38.85
C GLY A 266 32.48 -13.83 -39.07
N GLY A 267 33.01 -15.02 -39.44
CA GLY A 267 34.38 -15.23 -39.89
C GLY A 267 34.55 -16.58 -40.57
N ARG A 268 35.23 -16.58 -41.72
CA ARG A 268 35.40 -17.69 -42.68
C ARG A 268 36.29 -18.82 -42.16
N GLY A 269 36.06 -20.01 -42.71
CA GLY A 269 36.92 -21.20 -42.72
C GLY A 269 36.28 -22.24 -43.60
#